data_AF-A0A453BW16-F1
#
_entry.id   AF-A0A453BW16-F1
#
_cell.length_a   1.000
_cell.length_b   1.000
_cell.length_c   1.000
_cell.angle_alpha   90.00
_cell.angle_beta   90.00
_cell.angle_gamma   90.00
#
_symmetry.space_group_name_H-M   'P 1'
#
loop_
_entity.id
_entity.type
_entity.pdbx_description
1 polymer ?
#
loop_
_entity_poly.entity_id
_entity_poly.type
_entity_poly.pdbx_seq_one_letter_code
_entity_poly.pdbx_strand_id
1 'polypeptide(L)' 'MDDVILTAHRNEHLMGKLRTFSQNLKGKEPCTGKKRKKTSKKDDNLTVI' A
#
# COMPACT_ATOMS: atom_id res chain seq x y z
N MET A 1 6.77 -7.74 1.90
CA MET A 1 6.85 -8.41 3.21
C MET A 1 6.13 -9.76 3.22
N ASP A 2 5.15 -9.98 2.34
CA ASP A 2 4.35 -11.20 2.33
C ASP A 2 5.19 -12.48 2.11
N ASP A 3 6.19 -12.46 1.23
CA ASP A 3 7.10 -13.61 1.02
C ASP A 3 7.91 -13.94 2.29
N VAL A 4 8.36 -12.91 3.01
CA VAL A 4 9.09 -13.07 4.28
C VAL A 4 8.18 -13.63 5.38
N ILE A 5 6.92 -13.21 5.41
CA ILE A 5 5.92 -13.75 6.35
C ILE A 5 5.60 -15.22 6.01
N LEU A 6 5.48 -15.56 4.73
CA LEU A 6 5.19 -16.92 4.26
C LEU A 6 6.30 -17.91 4.64
N THR A 7 7.57 -17.50 4.52
CA THR A 7 8.70 -18.35 4.94
C THR A 7 8.75 -18.61 6.45
N ALA A 8 8.19 -17.71 7.27
CA ALA A 8 8.12 -17.85 8.72
C ALA A 8 6.95 -18.71 9.23
N HIS A 9 6.15 -19.34 8.36
CA HIS A 9 4.89 -20.03 8.73
C HIS A 9 5.03 -21.10 9.84
N ARG A 10 6.21 -21.71 10.00
CA ARG A 10 6.46 -22.72 11.06
C ARG A 10 6.64 -22.12 12.45
N ASN A 11 6.81 -20.80 12.55
CA ASN A 11 6.95 -20.08 13.80
C ASN A 11 5.84 -19.03 13.88
N GLU A 12 4.72 -19.42 14.49
CA GLU A 12 3.51 -18.60 14.57
C GLU A 12 3.76 -17.26 15.26
N HIS A 13 4.54 -17.26 16.35
CA HIS A 13 4.89 -16.04 17.08
C HIS A 13 5.68 -15.05 16.22
N LEU A 14 6.68 -15.54 15.48
CA LEU A 14 7.48 -14.74 14.56
C LEU A 14 6.62 -14.22 13.39
N MET A 15 5.79 -15.08 12.80
CA MET A 15 4.87 -14.73 11.72
C MET A 15 3.91 -13.61 12.16
N GLY A 16 3.36 -13.70 13.39
CA GLY A 16 2.50 -12.67 13.99
C GLY A 16 3.22 -11.32 14.14
N LYS A 17 4.44 -11.33 14.69
CA LYS A 17 5.28 -10.12 14.80
C LYS A 17 5.56 -9.47 13.45
N LEU A 18 5.93 -10.27 12.44
CA LEU A 18 6.21 -9.78 11.08
C LEU A 18 4.97 -9.19 10.40
N ARG A 19 3.79 -9.78 10.61
CA ARG A 19 2.52 -9.24 10.11
C ARG A 19 2.22 -7.88 10.73
N THR A 20 2.31 -7.75 12.05
CA THR A 20 2.12 -6.48 12.76
C THR A 20 3.13 -5.44 12.32
N PHE A 21 4.41 -5.81 12.19
CA PHE A 21 5.46 -4.93 11.69
C PHE A 21 5.16 -4.44 10.28
N SER A 22 4.74 -5.32 9.36
CA SER A 22 4.36 -4.93 7.99
C SER A 22 3.17 -3.97 7.95
N GLN A 23 2.17 -4.13 8.83
CA GLN A 23 1.04 -3.21 8.92
C GLN A 23 1.47 -1.82 9.40
N ASN A 24 2.35 -1.79 10.42
CA ASN A 24 2.94 -0.54 10.91
C ASN A 24 3.77 0.17 9.84
N LEU A 25 4.47 -0.58 8.98
CA LEU A 25 5.17 -0.01 7.82
C LEU A 25 4.18 0.57 6.79
N LYS A 26 3.09 -0.13 6.46
CA LYS A 26 2.07 0.37 5.52
C LYS A 26 1.38 1.65 6.02
N GLY A 27 1.15 1.77 7.33
CA GLY A 27 0.60 2.99 7.93
C GLY A 27 1.60 4.15 8.00
N LYS A 28 2.89 3.90 7.78
CA LYS A 28 3.98 4.89 7.84
C LYS A 28 4.71 5.08 6.52
N GLU A 29 4.34 4.37 5.46
CA GLU A 29 4.82 4.70 4.12
C GLU A 29 4.32 6.12 3.81
N PRO A 30 5.20 7.14 3.76
CA PRO A 30 4.79 8.40 3.17
C PRO A 30 4.38 8.04 1.76
N CYS A 31 3.11 8.19 1.40
CA CYS A 31 2.58 7.97 0.04
C CYS A 31 3.67 8.37 -0.96
N THR A 32 4.41 7.39 -1.48
CA THR A 32 5.65 7.64 -2.20
C THR A 32 5.26 8.11 -3.59
N GLY A 33 4.98 9.40 -3.67
CA GLY A 33 5.17 10.23 -4.85
C GLY A 33 4.59 9.70 -6.16
N LYS A 34 3.27 9.58 -6.29
CA LYS A 34 2.63 9.94 -7.57
C LYS A 34 2.54 11.46 -7.70
N LYS A 35 3.69 12.13 -7.62
CA LYS A 35 3.88 13.50 -8.13
C LYS A 35 4.03 13.42 -9.65
N ARG A 36 3.08 12.77 -10.34
CA ARG A 36 2.94 12.98 -11.78
C ARG A 36 2.33 14.37 -11.90
N LYS A 37 3.07 15.33 -12.47
CA LYS A 37 2.44 16.54 -13.01
C LYS A 37 1.37 16.06 -14.01
N LYS A 38 0.11 15.96 -13.61
CA LYS A 38 -0.99 16.04 -14.57
C LYS A 38 -1.21 17.53 -14.76
N THR A 39 -0.56 18.05 -15.79
CA THR A 39 -0.84 19.39 -16.32
C THR A 39 -2.34 19.53 -16.52
N SER A 40 -2.85 20.66 -16.03
CA SER A 40 -4.17 21.24 -16.24
C SER A 40 -4.90 20.79 -17.51
N LYS A 41 -6.14 20.34 -17.39
CA LYS A 41 -7.31 21.11 -17.85
C LYS A 41 -8.62 20.47 -17.41
N LYS A 42 -9.47 21.36 -16.89
CA LYS A 42 -10.92 21.28 -16.69
C LYS A 42 -11.60 20.73 -17.96
N ASP A 43 -12.54 19.81 -17.81
CA ASP A 43 -13.75 19.80 -18.65
C ASP A 43 -14.90 19.08 -17.92
N ASP A 44 -15.84 19.90 -17.46
CA ASP A 44 -17.22 19.56 -17.17
C ASP A 44 -17.91 19.24 -18.49
N ASN A 45 -18.29 17.98 -18.73
CA ASN A 45 -19.34 17.58 -19.67
C ASN A 45 -19.80 16.17 -19.26
N LEU A 46 -20.82 16.06 -18.42
CA LEU A 46 -22.22 15.86 -18.83
C LEU A 46 -22.38 14.75 -19.89
N THR A 47 -23.03 13.66 -19.48
CA THR A 47 -24.26 13.10 -20.11
C THR A 47 -24.28 11.56 -20.11
N VAL A 48 -25.34 11.08 -19.47
CA VAL A 48 -25.99 9.76 -19.53
C VAL A 48 -26.05 9.20 -20.96
N ILE A 49 -25.88 7.89 -21.11
CA ILE A 49 -26.49 7.12 -22.19
C ILE A 49 -27.19 5.92 -21.55
#